data_AF-A0A9X2S568-F1
#
_entry.id   AF-A0A9X2S568-F1
#
_cell.length_a   1.000
_cell.length_b   1.000
_cell.length_c   1.000
_cell.angle_alpha   90.00
_cell.angle_beta   90.00
_cell.angle_gamma   90.00
#
_symmetry.space_group_name_H-M   'P 1'
#
loop_
_entity.id
_entity.type
_entity.pdbx_description
1 polymer ?
#
loop_
_entity_poly.entity_id
_entity_poly.type
_entity_poly.pdbx_seq_one_letter_code
_entity_poly.pdbx_strand_id
1 'polypeptide(L)' 'FYEIVKAYCDYNFDGPFRPDHGRMIWGETGRPGYGLYDRALGAVYINGIKEAINKSK' A
#
# COMPACT_ATOMS: atom_id res chain seq x y z
N PHE A 1 -8.95 4.49 -0.15
CA PHE A 1 -8.15 3.32 0.27
C PHE A 1 -8.29 3.02 1.77
N TYR A 2 -8.40 4.02 2.65
CA TYR A 2 -8.64 3.83 4.10
C TYR A 2 -9.73 2.80 4.43
N GLU A 3 -10.95 2.96 3.91
CA GLU A 3 -12.08 2.04 4.19
C GLU A 3 -11.79 0.59 3.78
N ILE A 4 -11.01 0.38 2.71
CA ILE A 4 -10.60 -0.96 2.26
C ILE A 4 -9.67 -1.59 3.31
N VAL A 5 -8.64 -0.85 3.75
CA VAL A 5 -7.72 -1.34 4.78
C VAL A 5 -8.45 -1.56 6.11
N LYS A 6 -9.39 -0.67 6.46
CA LYS A 6 -10.23 -0.80 7.65
C LYS A 6 -11.06 -2.08 7.61
N ALA A 7 -11.71 -2.38 6.48
CA ALA A 7 -12.47 -3.61 6.32
C ALA A 7 -11.59 -4.87 6.53
N TYR A 8 -10.37 -4.89 6.00
CA TYR A 8 -9.41 -5.98 6.23
C TYR A 8 -8.98 -6.07 7.71
N CYS A 9 -8.70 -4.94 8.37
CA CYS A 9 -8.38 -4.92 9.80
C CYS A 9 -9.56 -5.39 10.66
N ASP A 10 -10.79 -5.03 10.32
CA ASP A 10 -12.00 -5.43 11.04
C ASP A 10 -12.31 -6.92 10.86
N TYR A 11 -11.88 -7.51 9.74
CA TYR A 11 -11.94 -8.95 9.49
C TYR A 11 -10.73 -9.72 10.07
N ASN A 12 -9.82 -9.05 10.78
CA ASN A 12 -8.57 -9.64 11.30
C ASN A 12 -7.73 -10.34 10.21
N PHE A 13 -7.67 -9.77 9.00
CA PHE A 13 -6.83 -10.32 7.94
C PHE A 13 -5.34 -10.15 8.27
N ASP A 14 -4.60 -11.25 8.28
CA ASP A 14 -3.15 -11.29 8.55
C ASP A 14 -2.30 -11.75 7.34
N GLY A 15 -2.92 -11.80 6.15
CA GLY A 15 -2.21 -12.16 4.93
C GLY A 15 -1.33 -11.03 4.38
N PRO A 16 -0.49 -11.33 3.36
CA PRO A 16 0.34 -10.33 2.72
C PRO A 16 -0.50 -9.37 1.88
N PHE A 17 -0.04 -8.11 1.80
CA PHE A 17 -0.56 -7.11 0.87
C PHE A 17 0.54 -6.62 -0.06
N ARG A 18 0.15 -6.19 -1.26
CA ARG A 18 1.04 -5.65 -2.28
C ARG A 18 0.41 -4.36 -2.83
N PRO A 19 1.17 -3.27 -3.00
CA PRO A 19 0.67 -1.99 -3.55
C PRO A 19 0.33 -2.05 -5.04
N ASP A 20 0.47 -3.22 -5.64
CA ASP A 20 0.24 -3.55 -7.04
C ASP A 20 1.12 -2.78 -8.04
N HIS A 21 0.54 -1.82 -8.74
CA HIS A 21 1.19 -1.01 -9.77
C HIS A 21 1.42 0.42 -9.27
N GLY A 22 2.50 1.03 -9.72
CA GLY A 22 2.85 2.42 -9.42
C GLY A 22 3.10 3.24 -10.68
N ARG A 23 3.06 4.56 -10.54
CA ARG A 23 3.49 5.50 -11.59
C ARG A 23 5.00 5.38 -11.82
N MET A 24 5.43 5.63 -13.06
CA MET A 24 6.86 5.80 -13.36
C MET A 24 7.28 7.21 -12.94
N ILE A 25 7.95 7.33 -11.79
CA ILE A 25 8.39 8.63 -11.24
C ILE A 25 9.92 8.69 -11.17
N TRP A 26 10.47 9.89 -10.96
CA TRP A 26 11.92 10.13 -10.81
C TRP A 26 12.80 9.53 -11.92
N GLY A 27 12.29 9.55 -13.16
CA GLY A 27 13.04 9.10 -14.33
C GLY A 27 13.16 7.59 -14.50
N GLU A 28 12.36 6.79 -13.76
CA GLU A 28 12.35 5.34 -13.95
C GLU A 28 11.91 4.93 -15.36
N THR A 29 12.56 3.88 -15.88
CA THR A 29 12.20 3.22 -17.14
C THR A 29 12.02 1.72 -16.90
N GLY A 30 11.39 1.01 -17.84
CA GLY A 30 11.14 -0.43 -17.74
C GLY A 30 9.67 -0.79 -17.94
N ARG A 31 9.22 -1.90 -17.33
CA ARG A 31 7.86 -2.41 -17.49
C ARG A 31 6.84 -1.40 -16.89
N PRO A 32 5.84 -0.95 -17.67
CA PRO A 32 4.82 -0.02 -17.17
C PRO A 32 4.15 -0.52 -15.89
N GLY A 33 4.08 0.32 -14.88
CA GLY A 33 3.45 -0.01 -13.60
C GLY A 33 4.37 -0.72 -12.59
N TYR A 34 5.56 -1.14 -12.99
CA TYR A 34 6.49 -1.91 -12.14
C TYR A 34 7.76 -1.14 -11.76
N GLY A 35 7.78 0.19 -11.90
CA GLY A 35 8.82 1.05 -11.30
C GLY A 35 8.90 0.88 -9.78
N LEU A 36 10.09 1.01 -9.20
CA LEU A 36 10.33 0.82 -7.76
C LEU A 36 9.64 1.92 -6.93
N TYR A 37 9.79 3.17 -7.35
CA TYR A 37 9.59 4.30 -6.44
C TYR A 37 8.15 4.49 -5.99
N ASP A 38 7.21 4.62 -6.93
CA ASP A 38 5.80 4.87 -6.56
C ASP A 38 5.15 3.65 -5.90
N ARG A 39 5.60 2.43 -6.25
CA ARG A 39 5.18 1.21 -5.55
C ARG A 39 5.69 1.18 -4.11
N ALA A 40 6.93 1.60 -3.87
CA ALA A 40 7.47 1.70 -2.51
C ALA A 40 6.68 2.73 -1.67
N LEU A 41 6.36 3.89 -2.26
CA LEU A 41 5.49 4.90 -1.63
C LEU A 41 4.10 4.32 -1.31
N GLY A 42 3.51 3.56 -2.24
CA GLY A 42 2.25 2.85 -2.00
C GLY A 42 2.34 1.84 -0.85
N ALA A 43 3.41 1.05 -0.78
CA ALA A 43 3.61 0.07 0.29
C ALA A 43 3.64 0.73 1.68
N VAL A 44 4.42 1.81 1.84
CA VAL A 44 4.51 2.50 3.14
C VAL A 44 3.23 3.27 3.48
N TYR A 45 2.49 3.75 2.49
CA TYR A 45 1.18 4.37 2.70
C TYR A 45 0.17 3.36 3.28
N ILE A 46 0.11 2.13 2.74
CA ILE A 46 -0.75 1.06 3.27
C ILE A 46 -0.34 0.70 4.70
N ASN A 47 0.97 0.59 4.97
CA ASN A 47 1.48 0.33 6.32
C ASN A 47 1.03 1.39 7.31
N GLY A 48 1.16 2.68 6.96
CA GLY A 48 0.76 3.79 7.82
C GLY A 48 -0.74 3.77 8.13
N ILE A 49 -1.59 3.49 7.13
CA ILE A 49 -3.03 3.35 7.35
C ILE A 49 -3.35 2.17 8.29
N LYS A 50 -2.77 0.99 8.03
CA LYS A 50 -3.00 -0.22 8.84
C LYS A 50 -2.60 0.04 10.30
N GLU A 51 -1.43 0.63 10.51
CA GLU A 51 -0.93 0.96 11.85
C GLU A 51 -1.85 1.96 12.56
N ALA A 52 -2.25 3.05 11.88
CA ALA A 52 -3.14 4.05 12.45
C ALA A 52 -4.49 3.45 12.87
N ILE A 53 -5.13 2.65 12.00
CA ILE A 53 -6.40 1.98 12.32
C ILE A 53 -6.25 1.07 13.54
N ASN A 54 -5.18 0.28 13.61
CA ASN A 54 -4.99 -0.66 14.71
C ASN A 54 -4.70 0.04 16.05
N LYS A 55 -4.02 1.20 16.03
CA LYS A 55 -3.70 2.00 17.22
C LYS A 55 -4.81 2.95 17.67
N SER A 56 -5.78 3.25 16.80
CA SER A 56 -6.94 4.10 17.13
C SER A 56 -8.16 3.31 17.64
N LYS A 57 -8.03 1.98 17.78
CA LYS A 57 -8.97 1.12 18.51
C LYS A 57 -8.67 1.21 20.00
#